data_AF-A0A0B7C0T7-F1
#
_entry.id   AF-A0A0B7C0T7-F1
#
_cell.length_a   1.000
_cell.length_b   1.000
_cell.length_c   1.000
_cell.angle_alpha   90.00
_cell.angle_beta   90.00
_cell.angle_gamma   90.00
#
_symmetry.space_group_name_H-M   'P 1'
#
loop_
_entity.id
_entity.type
_entity.pdbx_description
1 polymer ?
#
loop_
_entity_poly.entity_id
_entity_poly.type
_entity_poly.pdbx_seq_one_letter_code
_entity_poly.pdbx_strand_id
1 'polypeptide(L)' 'HDLQQIIRDNLYMRTVPCTTRTPKAGEVNGVDYNFLSNEEFHQLEKSGDLLESGIFDGNYYGTPRPSKEPNG' A
#
# COMPACT_ATOMS: atom_id res chain seq x y z
N HIS A 1 7.42 18.66 12.65
CA HIS A 1 6.33 17.66 12.54
C HIS A 1 5.66 17.68 11.16
N ASP A 2 5.66 18.80 10.42
CA ASP A 2 5.08 18.90 9.07
C ASP A 2 5.75 18.05 7.98
N LEU A 3 7.08 17.89 8.00
CA LEU A 3 7.77 17.18 6.92
C LEU A 3 7.36 15.70 6.82
N GLN A 4 7.13 15.04 7.95
CA GLN A 4 6.64 13.65 7.96
C GLN A 4 5.21 13.55 7.42
N GLN A 5 4.37 14.55 7.69
CA GLN A 5 3.00 14.60 7.17
C GLN A 5 3.00 14.83 5.66
N ILE A 6 3.82 15.76 5.17
CA ILE A 6 3.97 16.06 3.73
C ILE A 6 4.55 14.85 2.98
N ILE A 7 5.58 14.19 3.53
CA ILE A 7 6.15 12.98 2.91
C ILE A 7 5.11 11.87 2.85
N ARG A 8 4.35 11.66 3.94
CA ARG A 8 3.29 10.67 3.99
C ARG A 8 2.21 10.99 2.95
N ASP A 9 1.71 12.22 2.92
CA ASP A 9 0.69 12.66 1.96
C ASP A 9 1.15 12.48 0.51
N ASN A 10 2.37 12.94 0.17
CA ASN A 10 2.92 12.78 -1.19
C ASN A 10 3.14 11.30 -1.57
N LEU A 11 3.46 10.45 -0.60
CA LEU A 11 3.62 9.01 -0.81
C LEU A 11 2.26 8.33 -1.06
N TYR A 12 1.22 8.70 -0.32
CA TYR A 12 -0.15 8.21 -0.53
C TYR A 12 -0.73 8.74 -1.86
N MET A 13 -0.35 9.93 -2.31
CA MET A 13 -0.75 10.45 -3.62
C MET A 13 -0.07 9.73 -4.79
N ARG A 14 1.12 9.15 -4.57
CA ARG A 14 1.91 8.48 -5.62
C ARG A 14 1.80 6.96 -5.59
N THR A 15 1.32 6.39 -4.49
CA THR A 15 1.24 4.94 -4.30
C THR A 15 -0.11 4.57 -3.72
N VAL A 16 -0.81 3.66 -4.39
CA VAL A 16 -2.10 3.17 -3.90
C VAL A 16 -1.80 2.06 -2.87
N PRO A 17 -2.16 2.25 -1.59
CA PRO A 17 -1.90 1.27 -0.54
C PRO A 17 -2.57 -0.08 -0.83
N CYS A 18 -1.95 -1.16 -0.40
CA CYS A 18 -2.48 -2.52 -0.54
C CYS A 18 -3.21 -2.95 0.74
N THR A 19 -4.29 -3.71 0.59
CA THR A 19 -4.98 -4.35 1.69
C THR A 19 -5.49 -5.74 1.31
N THR A 20 -5.57 -6.64 2.29
CA THR A 20 -6.23 -7.95 2.13
C THR A 20 -7.71 -7.94 2.51
N ARG A 21 -8.21 -6.78 2.95
CA ARG A 21 -9.63 -6.61 3.22
C ARG A 21 -10.42 -6.78 1.93
N THR A 22 -11.65 -7.26 2.03
CA THR A 22 -12.61 -7.17 0.93
C THR A 22 -12.96 -5.70 0.63
N PRO A 23 -13.03 -5.31 -0.66
CA PRO A 23 -13.54 -3.99 -1.05
C PRO A 23 -14.99 -3.80 -0.61
N LYS A 24 -15.30 -2.62 -0.09
CA LYS A 24 -16.66 -2.18 0.22
C LYS A 24 -17.33 -1.63 -1.05
N ALA A 25 -18.66 -1.54 -1.00
CA ALA A 25 -19.44 -0.97 -2.09
C ALA A 25 -18.99 0.47 -2.38
N GLY A 26 -18.49 0.70 -3.61
CA GLY A 26 -17.99 1.99 -4.07
C GLY A 26 -16.46 2.14 -4.03
N GLU A 27 -15.72 1.23 -3.38
CA GLU A 27 -14.25 1.24 -3.43
C GLU A 27 -13.76 0.61 -4.75
N VAL A 28 -12.76 1.24 -5.38
CA VAL A 28 -12.18 0.81 -6.65
C VAL A 28 -10.77 0.29 -6.45
N ASN A 29 -10.52 -0.93 -6.94
CA ASN A 29 -9.21 -1.55 -6.89
C ASN A 29 -8.17 -0.76 -7.71
N GLY A 30 -7.03 -0.43 -7.10
CA GLY A 30 -5.97 0.35 -7.73
C GLY A 30 -6.26 1.85 -7.79
N VAL A 31 -7.33 2.33 -7.16
CA VAL A 31 -7.62 3.75 -6.96
C VAL A 31 -7.68 4.06 -5.47
N ASP A 32 -8.59 3.40 -4.74
CA ASP A 32 -8.71 3.56 -3.29
C ASP A 32 -7.65 2.69 -2.57
N TYR A 33 -7.65 1.40 -2.89
CA TYR A 33 -6.69 0.42 -2.37
C TYR A 33 -6.41 -0.65 -3.43
N ASN A 34 -5.24 -1.27 -3.37
CA ASN A 34 -4.97 -2.53 -4.04
C ASN A 34 -5.46 -3.67 -3.14
N PHE A 35 -6.63 -4.20 -3.47
CA PHE A 35 -7.23 -5.34 -2.80
C PHE A 35 -6.55 -6.62 -3.27
N LEU A 36 -5.65 -7.14 -2.43
CA LEU A 36 -4.84 -8.31 -2.70
C LEU A 36 -5.35 -9.50 -1.88
N SER A 37 -5.03 -10.71 -2.33
CA SER A 37 -5.21 -11.89 -1.47
C SER A 37 -4.08 -11.99 -0.44
N ASN A 38 -4.31 -12.74 0.63
CA ASN A 38 -3.28 -12.95 1.67
C ASN A 38 -1.96 -13.50 1.08
N GLU A 39 -2.05 -14.37 0.07
CA GLU A 39 -0.88 -14.91 -0.63
C GLU A 39 -0.10 -13.82 -1.36
N GLU A 40 -0.77 -13.00 -2.19
CA GLU A 40 -0.18 -11.87 -2.90
C GLU A 40 0.47 -10.87 -1.95
N PHE A 41 -0.22 -10.54 -0.85
CA PHE A 41 0.34 -9.65 0.17
C PHE A 41 1.60 -10.22 0.81
N HIS A 42 1.58 -11.50 1.18
CA HIS A 42 2.75 -12.19 1.72
C HIS A 42 3.90 -12.26 0.72
N GLN A 43 3.61 -12.40 -0.58
CA GLN A 43 4.65 -12.34 -1.61
C GLN A 43 5.30 -10.96 -1.68
N LEU A 44 4.52 -9.87 -1.64
CA LEU A 44 5.07 -8.51 -1.63
C LEU A 44 5.89 -8.23 -0.37
N GLU A 45 5.40 -8.66 0.80
CA GLU A 45 6.11 -8.53 2.06
C GLU A 45 7.44 -9.30 2.02
N LYS A 46 7.41 -10.55 1.52
CA LYS A 46 8.61 -11.39 1.41
C LYS A 46 9.61 -10.88 0.38
N SER A 47 9.14 -10.29 -0.71
CA SER A 47 9.99 -9.69 -1.74
C SER A 47 10.59 -8.35 -1.31
N GLY A 48 10.09 -7.74 -0.23
CA GLY A 48 10.56 -6.42 0.23
C GLY A 48 10.03 -5.25 -0.61
N ASP A 49 8.90 -5.47 -1.30
CA ASP A 49 8.21 -4.49 -2.15
C ASP A 49 7.24 -3.60 -1.36
N LEU A 50 7.08 -3.83 -0.05
CA LEU A 50 6.32 -2.96 0.85
C LEU A 50 7.27 -2.05 1.62
N LEU A 51 6.98 -0.74 1.62
CA LEU A 51 7.71 0.23 2.45
C LEU A 51 7.36 0.04 3.93
N GLU A 52 6.08 -0.21 4.21
CA GLU A 52 5.53 -0.45 5.53
C GLU A 52 4.42 -1.50 5.38
N SER A 53 4.38 -2.49 6.28
CA SER A 53 3.31 -3.47 6.39
C SER A 53 2.80 -3.55 7.83
N GLY A 54 1.53 -3.88 8.00
CA GLY A 54 0.88 -3.98 9.30
C GLY A 54 -0.43 -4.75 9.23
N ILE A 55 -0.92 -5.18 10.39
CA ILE A 55 -2.20 -5.89 10.52
C ILE A 55 -3.15 -4.99 11.30
N PHE A 56 -4.33 -4.76 10.74
CA PHE A 56 -5.39 -3.99 11.37
C PHE A 56 -6.72 -4.73 11.24
N ASP A 57 -7.41 -4.94 12.36
CA ASP A 57 -8.69 -5.64 12.41
C ASP A 57 -8.66 -7.03 11.73
N GLY A 58 -7.53 -7.75 11.86
CA GLY A 58 -7.32 -9.05 11.22
C GLY A 58 -7.04 -9.02 9.71
N ASN A 59 -6.98 -7.84 9.10
CA ASN A 59 -6.62 -7.65 7.70
C ASN A 59 -5.21 -7.04 7.59
N TYR A 60 -4.44 -7.50 6.62
CA TYR A 60 -3.15 -6.93 6.27
C TYR A 60 -3.30 -5.65 5.46
N TYR A 61 -2.48 -4.66 5.80
CA TYR A 61 -2.35 -3.38 5.11
C TYR A 61 -0.88 -3.12 4.86
N GLY A 62 -0.56 -2.58 3.69
CA GLY A 62 0.80 -2.26 3.34
C GLY A 62 0.86 -1.13 2.35
N THR A 63 1.91 -0.31 2.44
CA THR A 63 2.18 0.71 1.43
C THR A 63 3.20 0.13 0.47
N PRO A 64 2.85 -0.12 -0.80
CA PRO A 64 3.83 -0.57 -1.78
C PRO A 64 4.91 0.49 -1.91
N ARG A 65 6.15 0.04 -2.00
CA ARG A 65 7.27 0.93 -2.23
C ARG A 65 7.03 1.61 -3.58
N PRO A 66 7.05 2.95 -3.66
CA PRO A 66 7.04 3.60 -4.96
C PRO A 66 8.20 3.01 -5.74
N SER A 67 7.93 2.50 -6.93
CA SER A 67 9.01 2.17 -7.86
C SER A 67 9.90 3.39 -7.89
N LYS A 68 11.17 3.22 -7.48
CA LYS A 68 12.18 4.22 -7.80
C LYS A 68 12.16 4.25 -9.32
N GLU A 69 11.51 5.23 -9.92
CA GLU A 69 11.73 5.50 -11.32
C GLU A 69 13.26 5.55 -11.48
N PRO A 70 13.84 4.78 -12.42
CA PRO A 70 15.17 5.08 -12.89
C PRO A 70 15.05 6.42 -13.62
N ASN A 71 15.10 7.53 -12.89
CA ASN A 71 15.39 8.82 -13.49
C ASN A 71 16.85 8.74 -13.95
N GLY A 72 17.02 8.20 -15.16
CA GLY A 72 18.15 8.51 -16.03
C GLY A 72 18.00 9.91 -16.60
#